data_AF-A0A351Q2Q4-F1
#
_entry.id   AF-A0A351Q2Q4-F1
#
_cell.length_a   1.000
_cell.length_b   1.000
_cell.length_c   1.000
_cell.angle_alpha   90.00
_cell.angle_beta   90.00
_cell.angle_gamma   90.00
#
_symmetry.space_group_name_H-M   'P 1'
#
loop_
_entity.id
_entity.type
_entity.pdbx_description
1 polymer ?
#
loop_
_entity_poly.entity_id
_entity_poly.type
_entity_poly.pdbx_seq_one_letter_code
_entity_poly.pdbx_strand_id
1 'polypeptide(L)' 'MVNSIFEATQKRILILDGAMGTMIQRHTLEEEHFRGERFADWHTDLKGN' A
#
# COMPACT_ATOMS: atom_id res chain seq x y z
N MET A 1 -21.17 -10.89 -11.12
CA MET A 1 -20.05 -11.80 -10.76
C MET A 1 -19.20 -11.16 -9.67
N VAL A 2 -19.61 -11.30 -8.40
CA VAL A 2 -18.82 -10.88 -7.23
C VAL A 2 -19.29 -11.71 -6.03
N ASN A 3 -18.97 -13.01 -6.03
CA ASN A 3 -19.34 -13.90 -4.92
C ASN A 3 -18.16 -14.72 -4.37
N SER A 4 -16.99 -14.70 -5.01
CA SER A 4 -15.90 -15.62 -4.67
C SER A 4 -15.37 -15.44 -3.25
N ILE A 5 -15.34 -14.20 -2.73
CA ILE A 5 -14.93 -13.93 -1.35
C ILE A 5 -15.99 -14.43 -0.36
N PHE A 6 -17.27 -14.15 -0.62
CA PHE A 6 -18.38 -14.60 0.24
C PHE A 6 -18.54 -16.13 0.25
N GLU A 7 -18.27 -16.80 -0.88
CA GLU A 7 -18.23 -18.26 -0.94
C GLU A 7 -17.00 -18.83 -0.21
N ALA A 8 -15.88 -18.11 -0.23
CA ALA A 8 -14.67 -18.51 0.47
C ALA A 8 -14.80 -18.37 2.00
N THR A 9 -15.46 -17.31 2.50
CA THR A 9 -15.68 -17.11 3.95
C THR A 9 -16.54 -18.21 4.56
N GLN A 10 -17.46 -18.80 3.79
CA GLN A 10 -18.30 -19.90 4.27
C GLN A 10 -17.54 -21.23 4.41
N LYS A 11 -16.44 -21.41 3.68
CA LYS A 11 -15.71 -22.69 3.61
C LYS A 11 -14.44 -22.71 4.45
N ARG A 12 -13.90 -21.56 4.82
CA ARG A 12 -12.65 -21.42 5.57
C ARG A 12 -12.54 -20.04 6.21
N ILE A 13 -11.71 -19.95 7.25
CA ILE A 13 -11.31 -18.67 7.82
C ILE A 13 -10.46 -17.92 6.80
N LEU A 14 -10.79 -16.66 6.56
CA LEU A 14 -9.98 -15.76 5.75
C LEU A 14 -9.04 -14.96 6.64
N ILE A 15 -7.80 -14.81 6.19
CA ILE A 15 -6.79 -13.96 6.84
C ILE A 15 -6.58 -12.79 5.90
N LEU A 16 -6.63 -11.58 6.47
CA LEU A 16 -6.27 -10.35 5.77
C LEU A 16 -4.80 -10.05 6.02
N ASP A 17 -4.19 -9.29 5.12
CA ASP A 17 -2.78 -8.92 5.26
C ASP A 17 -2.54 -8.05 6.50
N GLY A 18 -1.28 -8.01 6.92
CA GLY A 18 -0.86 -7.24 8.08
C GLY A 18 -0.71 -5.75 7.80
N ALA A 19 -0.21 -5.01 8.79
CA ALA A 19 -0.01 -3.56 8.69
C ALA A 19 1.05 -3.18 7.64
N MET A 20 0.62 -3.00 6.39
CA MET A 20 1.46 -2.69 5.23
C MET A 20 2.29 -1.41 5.41
N GLY A 21 1.74 -0.38 6.05
CA GLY A 21 2.46 0.88 6.32
C GLY A 21 3.74 0.68 7.16
N THR A 22 3.69 -0.22 8.16
CA THR A 22 4.87 -0.54 8.97
C THR A 22 5.94 -1.31 8.20
N MET A 23 5.53 -2.09 7.19
CA MET A 23 6.48 -2.75 6.29
C MET A 23 7.13 -1.74 5.36
N ILE A 24 6.38 -0.80 4.81
CA ILE A 24 6.89 0.27 3.94
C ILE A 24 7.91 1.14 4.68
N GLN A 25 7.61 1.52 5.93
CA GLN A 25 8.51 2.35 6.75
C GLN A 25 9.87 1.69 7.05
N ARG A 26 10.00 0.36 6.92
CA ARG A 26 11.29 -0.33 7.05
C ARG A 26 12.19 -0.12 5.85
N HIS A 27 11.62 0.24 4.70
CA HIS A 27 12.41 0.62 3.56
C HIS A 27 12.89 2.08 3.75
N THR A 28 14.18 2.30 3.60
CA THR A 28 14.77 3.65 3.60
C THR A 28 14.46 4.31 2.26
N LEU A 29 13.19 4.70 2.08
CA LEU A 29 12.74 5.39 0.88
C LEU A 29 13.18 6.85 0.92
N GLU A 30 13.88 7.27 -0.13
CA GLU A 30 14.20 8.67 -0.40
C GLU A 30 13.11 9.39 -1.17
N GLU A 31 13.17 10.72 -1.18
CA GLU A 31 12.17 11.63 -1.77
C GLU A 31 11.83 11.28 -3.22
N GLU A 32 12.81 10.82 -4.01
CA GLU A 32 12.62 10.39 -5.39
C GLU A 32 11.62 9.23 -5.51
N HIS A 33 11.58 8.34 -4.51
CA HIS A 33 10.64 7.22 -4.46
C HIS A 33 9.21 7.66 -4.13
N PHE A 34 9.03 8.76 -3.40
CA PHE A 34 7.71 9.34 -3.13
C PHE A 34 7.18 10.12 -4.34
N ARG A 35 8.08 10.73 -5.12
CA ARG A 35 7.72 11.52 -6.32
C ARG A 35 7.31 10.65 -7.49
N GLY A 36 8.11 9.62 -7.80
CA GLY A 36 7.94 8.82 -9.00
C GLY A 36 7.83 9.69 -10.26
N GLU A 37 7.16 9.18 -11.30
CA GLU A 37 6.96 9.94 -12.54
C GLU A 37 5.89 11.02 -12.41
N ARG A 38 4.85 10.74 -11.61
CA ARG A 38 3.67 11.59 -11.53
C ARG A 38 3.92 12.92 -10.82
N PHE A 39 4.87 12.96 -9.88
CA PHE A 39 5.14 14.14 -9.05
C PHE A 39 6.61 14.59 -9.12
N ALA A 40 7.29 14.28 -10.22
CA ALA A 40 8.68 14.65 -10.44
C ALA A 40 8.92 16.16 -10.17
N ASP A 41 8.05 17.01 -10.72
CA ASP A 41 8.17 18.47 -10.63
C ASP A 41 7.32 19.10 -9.50
N TRP A 42 6.87 18.32 -8.51
CA TRP A 42 6.04 18.86 -7.43
C TRP A 42 6.82 19.86 -6.57
N HIS A 43 6.21 21.01 -6.30
CA HIS A 43 6.86 22.19 -5.72
C HIS A 43 7.24 22.09 -4.23
N THR A 44 6.85 21.02 -3.55
CA THR A 44 7.21 20.73 -2.16
C THR A 44 7.64 19.27 -2.03
N ASP A 45 8.30 18.93 -0.92
CA ASP A 45 8.62 17.54 -0.61
C ASP A 45 7.35 16.72 -0.38
N LEU A 46 7.41 15.42 -0.65
CA LEU A 46 6.31 14.47 -0.46
C LEU A 46 6.56 13.52 0.70
N LYS A 47 7.82 13.19 0.98
CA LYS A 47 8.19 12.34 2.12
C LYS A 47 7.80 13.01 3.43
N GLY A 48 6.87 12.38 4.16
CA GLY A 48 6.47 12.81 5.51
C GLY A 48 5.29 13.81 5.57
N ASN A 49 4.65 14.11 4.44
CA ASN A 49 3.42 14.91 4.36
C ASN A 49 2.14 14.07 4.35
#